data_AF-A0A525JL71-F1
#
_entry.id   AF-A0A525JL71-F1
#
_cell.length_a   1.000
_cell.length_b   1.000
_cell.length_c   1.000
_cell.angle_alpha   90.00
_cell.angle_beta   90.00
_cell.angle_gamma   90.00
#
_symmetry.space_group_name_H-M   'P 1'
#
loop_
_entity.id
_entity.type
_entity.pdbx_description
1 polymer ?
#
loop_
_entity_poly.entity_id
_entity_poly.type
_entity_poly.pdbx_seq_one_letter_code
_entity_poly.pdbx_strand_id
1 'polypeptide(L)'
;MRGLAGLAWVIGLLCLAAAPAASATPFSDWSWVVVAGDWHAHSGGPSEAFDNTRRDVITEFEKAGFDAANLRQFSVRPERYPDAHAEKSAPQGIYDALSDLTAKAQGGCLIYFSSHGAPMGVVVDQQFLPPGVLANMVD
;
A
#
# COMPACT_ATOMS: atom_id res chain seq x y z
N MET A 1 -19.55 9.51 59.21
CA MET A 1 -19.72 8.75 57.95
C MET A 1 -19.61 9.68 56.73
N ARG A 2 -18.43 10.25 56.42
CA ARG A 2 -18.23 11.13 55.23
C ARG A 2 -16.83 11.04 54.61
N GLY A 3 -16.04 10.01 54.96
CA GLY A 3 -14.62 9.91 54.55
C GLY A 3 -14.28 8.76 53.60
N LEU A 4 -15.20 7.83 53.34
CA LEU A 4 -14.91 6.61 52.57
C LEU A 4 -15.35 6.67 51.10
N ALA A 5 -16.16 7.66 50.72
CA ALA A 5 -16.67 7.78 49.35
C ALA A 5 -15.65 8.41 48.36
N GLY A 6 -14.68 9.19 48.85
CA GLY A 6 -13.70 9.87 47.99
C GLY A 6 -12.55 8.97 47.51
N LEU A 7 -12.21 7.92 48.27
CA LEU A 7 -11.10 7.03 47.93
C LEU A 7 -11.48 6.02 46.82
N ALA A 8 -12.75 5.65 46.74
CA ALA A 8 -13.25 4.72 45.72
C ALA A 8 -13.27 5.32 44.30
N TRP A 9 -13.35 6.64 44.17
CA TRP A 9 -13.35 7.33 42.87
C TRP A 9 -11.97 7.45 42.23
N VAL A 10 -10.91 7.57 43.04
CA VAL A 10 -9.53 7.69 42.52
C VAL A 10 -9.01 6.35 41.99
N ILE A 11 -9.43 5.22 42.59
CA ILE A 11 -9.04 3.88 42.13
C ILE A 11 -9.82 3.48 40.86
N GLY A 12 -11.07 3.96 40.69
CA GLY A 12 -11.87 3.72 39.49
C GLY A 12 -11.31 4.35 38.21
N LEU A 13 -10.58 5.47 38.31
CA LEU A 13 -9.95 6.14 37.17
C LEU A 13 -8.62 5.53 36.73
N LEU A 14 -7.94 4.75 37.59
CA LEU A 14 -6.67 4.08 37.26
C LEU A 14 -6.85 2.73 36.56
N CYS A 15 -8.08 2.21 36.49
CA CYS A 15 -8.42 0.95 35.82
C CYS A 15 -9.00 1.14 34.41
N LEU A 16 -8.97 2.36 33.85
CA LEU A 16 -9.19 2.58 32.41
C LEU A 16 -7.97 2.06 31.64
N ALA A 17 -7.93 0.73 31.55
CA ALA A 17 -7.34 -0.08 30.50
C ALA A 17 -6.19 0.59 29.73
N ALA A 18 -4.97 0.33 30.17
CA ALA A 18 -3.87 0.16 29.23
C ALA A 18 -4.25 -0.99 28.29
N ALA A 19 -5.00 -0.68 27.22
CA ALA A 19 -5.14 -1.60 26.11
C ALA A 19 -3.72 -1.97 25.68
N PRO A 20 -3.40 -3.26 25.48
CA PRO A 20 -2.09 -3.62 24.98
C PRO A 20 -1.86 -2.85 23.70
N ALA A 21 -0.82 -2.01 23.69
CA ALA A 21 -0.36 -1.42 22.44
C ALA A 21 -0.08 -2.59 21.51
N ALA A 22 -0.79 -2.65 20.39
CA ALA A 22 -0.52 -3.66 19.37
C ALA A 22 0.97 -3.55 19.04
N SER A 23 1.72 -4.63 19.23
CA SER A 23 3.14 -4.62 18.88
C SER A 23 3.25 -4.41 17.38
N ALA A 24 4.07 -3.42 17.00
CA ALA A 24 4.42 -3.18 15.62
C ALA A 24 4.84 -4.49 14.95
N THR A 25 4.26 -4.79 13.79
CA THR A 25 4.69 -5.93 12.98
C THR A 25 6.07 -5.62 12.38
N PRO A 26 6.83 -6.61 11.89
CA PRO A 26 8.08 -6.34 11.18
C PRO A 26 7.93 -5.44 9.95
N PHE A 27 6.70 -5.27 9.43
CA PHE A 27 6.40 -4.54 8.21
C PHE A 27 5.58 -3.27 8.43
N SER A 28 5.22 -2.93 9.67
CA SER A 28 4.33 -1.79 9.92
C SER A 28 4.95 -0.44 9.53
N ASP A 29 6.29 -0.37 9.46
CA ASP A 29 7.03 0.83 9.02
C ASP A 29 7.58 0.71 7.59
N TRP A 30 7.08 -0.22 6.78
CA TRP A 30 7.48 -0.32 5.37
C TRP A 30 6.66 0.60 4.49
N SER A 31 7.34 1.33 3.61
CA SER A 31 6.73 1.99 2.45
C SER A 31 6.41 0.96 1.39
N TRP A 32 5.20 1.00 0.81
CA TRP A 32 4.87 0.01 -0.21
C TRP A 32 3.92 0.51 -1.30
N VAL A 33 4.20 0.08 -2.52
CA VAL A 33 3.47 0.44 -3.74
C VAL A 33 3.05 -0.81 -4.51
N VAL A 34 1.77 -0.87 -4.90
CA VAL A 34 1.23 -1.96 -5.73
C VAL A 34 0.62 -1.40 -7.00
N VAL A 35 1.11 -1.85 -8.16
CA VAL A 35 0.76 -1.30 -9.48
C VAL A 35 0.13 -2.40 -10.35
N ALA A 36 -1.11 -2.17 -10.78
CA ALA A 36 -1.69 -2.84 -11.95
C ALA A 36 -1.35 -2.00 -13.19
N GLY A 37 -0.32 -2.42 -13.93
CA GLY A 37 0.30 -1.63 -14.99
C GLY A 37 -0.32 -1.81 -16.38
N ASP A 38 -1.16 -2.82 -16.57
CA ASP A 38 -1.84 -3.09 -17.84
C ASP A 38 -3.28 -3.61 -17.57
N TRP A 39 -4.08 -3.70 -18.61
CA TRP A 39 -5.42 -4.27 -18.61
C TRP A 39 -5.70 -5.12 -19.84
N HIS A 40 -4.75 -5.28 -20.77
CA HIS A 40 -4.97 -6.13 -21.94
C HIS A 40 -4.74 -7.61 -21.59
N ALA A 41 -5.50 -8.50 -22.20
CA ALA A 41 -5.19 -9.93 -22.26
C ALA A 41 -4.18 -10.20 -23.39
N HIS A 42 -3.58 -11.39 -23.41
CA HIS A 42 -2.76 -11.83 -24.54
C HIS A 42 -3.50 -11.80 -25.89
N SER A 43 -4.84 -11.91 -25.87
CA SER A 43 -5.69 -11.80 -27.07
C SER A 43 -5.90 -10.36 -27.56
N GLY A 44 -5.41 -9.35 -26.84
CA GLY A 44 -5.66 -7.92 -27.10
C GLY A 44 -6.98 -7.39 -26.55
N GLY A 45 -7.87 -8.24 -26.03
CA GLY A 45 -9.09 -7.82 -25.33
C GLY A 45 -8.83 -7.36 -23.88
N PRO A 46 -9.85 -6.90 -23.13
CA PRO A 46 -9.69 -6.56 -21.72
C PRO A 46 -9.42 -7.79 -20.84
N SER A 47 -8.66 -7.57 -19.78
CA SER A 47 -8.35 -8.50 -18.70
C SER A 47 -8.43 -7.79 -17.36
N GLU A 48 -8.96 -8.49 -16.35
CA GLU A 48 -8.99 -8.04 -14.96
C GLU A 48 -7.81 -8.60 -14.15
N ALA A 49 -6.94 -9.42 -14.77
CA ALA A 49 -5.91 -10.17 -14.05
C ALA A 49 -4.96 -9.28 -13.25
N PHE A 50 -4.55 -8.13 -13.80
CA PHE A 50 -3.61 -7.23 -13.16
C PHE A 50 -4.24 -6.50 -11.96
N ASP A 51 -5.48 -6.04 -12.09
CA ASP A 51 -6.22 -5.41 -10.99
C ASP A 51 -6.64 -6.41 -9.91
N ASN A 52 -7.01 -7.64 -10.29
CA ASN A 52 -7.22 -8.73 -9.34
C ASN A 52 -5.94 -9.01 -8.56
N THR A 53 -4.78 -9.05 -9.24
CA THR A 53 -3.48 -9.21 -8.58
C THR A 53 -3.22 -8.07 -7.60
N ARG A 54 -3.45 -6.80 -8.00
CA ARG A 54 -3.30 -5.65 -7.10
C ARG A 54 -4.15 -5.82 -5.83
N ARG A 55 -5.44 -6.11 -5.98
CA ARG A 55 -6.36 -6.31 -4.85
C ARG A 55 -5.90 -7.43 -3.93
N ASP A 56 -5.55 -8.58 -4.50
CA ASP A 56 -5.25 -9.79 -3.72
C ASP A 56 -3.87 -9.66 -3.03
N VAL A 57 -2.87 -9.10 -3.70
CA VAL A 57 -1.55 -8.82 -3.11
C VAL A 57 -1.66 -7.84 -1.95
N ILE A 58 -2.45 -6.76 -2.09
CA ILE A 58 -2.71 -5.81 -0.99
C ILE A 58 -3.32 -6.54 0.20
N THR A 59 -4.35 -7.35 -0.05
CA THR A 59 -5.04 -8.12 1.00
C THR A 59 -4.08 -9.03 1.75
N GLU A 60 -3.16 -9.72 1.06
CA GLU A 60 -2.21 -10.63 1.69
C GLU A 60 -1.07 -9.89 2.40
N PHE A 61 -0.61 -8.74 1.90
CA PHE A 61 0.41 -7.94 2.58
C PHE A 61 -0.12 -7.26 3.84
N GLU A 62 -1.37 -6.79 3.86
CA GLU A 62 -2.01 -6.30 5.09
C GLU A 62 -2.09 -7.41 6.15
N LYS A 63 -2.47 -8.63 5.76
CA LYS A 63 -2.46 -9.81 6.65
C LYS A 63 -1.06 -10.15 7.16
N ALA A 64 -0.03 -9.95 6.34
CA ALA A 64 1.37 -10.13 6.73
C ALA A 64 1.87 -9.02 7.68
N GLY A 65 1.13 -7.92 7.80
CA GLY A 65 1.40 -6.84 8.75
C GLY A 65 1.86 -5.53 8.12
N PHE A 66 1.81 -5.36 6.80
CA PHE A 66 2.04 -4.05 6.17
C PHE A 66 0.92 -3.08 6.56
N ASP A 67 1.28 -1.85 6.90
CA ASP A 67 0.30 -0.82 7.26
C ASP A 67 -0.29 -0.17 5.99
N ALA A 68 -1.63 -0.21 5.84
CA ALA A 68 -2.34 0.44 4.75
C ALA A 68 -2.12 1.96 4.69
N ALA A 69 -1.77 2.61 5.81
CA ALA A 69 -1.38 4.01 5.83
C ALA A 69 -0.10 4.28 5.03
N ASN A 70 0.76 3.26 4.86
CA ASN A 70 2.01 3.32 4.10
C ASN A 70 1.89 2.74 2.68
N LEU A 71 0.65 2.48 2.23
CA LEU A 71 0.35 2.00 0.87
C LEU A 71 0.06 3.17 -0.09
N ARG A 72 0.55 3.01 -1.32
CA ARG A 72 -0.05 3.62 -2.52
C ARG A 72 -0.36 2.54 -3.55
N GLN A 73 -1.50 2.65 -4.21
CA GLN A 73 -1.97 1.64 -5.15
C GLN A 73 -2.42 2.28 -6.45
N PHE A 74 -2.11 1.62 -7.56
CA PHE A 74 -2.31 2.17 -8.90
C PHE A 74 -3.03 1.17 -9.81
N SER A 75 -3.95 1.68 -10.62
CA SER A 75 -4.65 0.93 -11.67
C SER A 75 -4.62 1.68 -12.99
N VAL A 76 -4.60 0.98 -14.11
CA VAL A 76 -4.82 1.63 -15.42
C VAL A 76 -6.28 2.08 -15.58
N ARG A 77 -7.24 1.44 -14.90
CA ARG A 77 -8.67 1.72 -15.01
C ARG A 77 -9.31 1.97 -13.63
N PRO A 78 -8.82 2.95 -12.85
CA PRO A 78 -9.25 3.16 -11.47
C PRO A 78 -10.75 3.45 -11.34
N GLU A 79 -11.36 4.04 -12.37
CA GLU A 79 -12.80 4.31 -12.45
C GLU A 79 -13.68 3.05 -12.37
N ARG A 80 -13.12 1.85 -12.63
CA ARG A 80 -13.82 0.57 -12.47
C ARG A 80 -13.87 0.09 -11.02
N TYR A 81 -13.05 0.65 -10.13
CA TYR A 81 -12.88 0.22 -8.74
C TYR A 81 -12.91 1.42 -7.78
N PRO A 82 -14.05 2.16 -7.70
CA PRO A 82 -14.12 3.39 -6.92
C PRO A 82 -13.77 3.21 -5.43
N ASP A 83 -14.13 2.05 -4.85
CA ASP A 83 -13.87 1.74 -3.44
C ASP A 83 -12.39 1.42 -3.16
N ALA A 84 -11.61 1.08 -4.19
CA ALA A 84 -10.19 0.80 -4.02
C ALA A 84 -9.35 2.08 -3.88
N HIS A 85 -9.91 3.24 -4.25
CA HIS A 85 -9.21 4.53 -4.25
C HIS A 85 -7.83 4.47 -4.95
N ALA A 86 -7.72 3.65 -6.00
CA ALA A 86 -6.48 3.52 -6.76
C ALA A 86 -6.23 4.77 -7.60
N GLU A 87 -4.98 5.20 -7.64
CA GLU A 87 -4.54 6.26 -8.53
C GLU A 87 -4.36 5.72 -9.95
N LYS A 88 -4.38 6.61 -10.94
CA LYS A 88 -4.10 6.23 -12.32
C LYS A 88 -2.64 5.83 -12.45
N SER A 89 -2.37 4.65 -12.99
CA SER A 89 -1.02 4.16 -13.27
C SER A 89 -0.30 5.09 -14.26
N ALA A 90 0.73 5.75 -13.78
CA ALA A 90 1.64 6.57 -14.57
C ALA A 90 3.03 6.56 -13.92
N PRO A 91 4.14 6.47 -14.69
CA PRO A 91 5.49 6.43 -14.12
C PRO A 91 5.80 7.56 -13.14
N GLN A 92 5.39 8.79 -13.46
CA GLN A 92 5.62 9.94 -12.58
C GLN A 92 4.86 9.80 -11.25
N GLY A 93 3.57 9.45 -11.29
CA GLY A 93 2.78 9.28 -10.07
C GLY A 93 3.30 8.16 -9.18
N ILE A 94 3.82 7.09 -9.77
CA ILE A 94 4.48 6.00 -9.04
C ILE A 94 5.75 6.50 -8.33
N TYR A 95 6.59 7.28 -9.02
CA TYR A 95 7.79 7.88 -8.42
C TYR A 95 7.45 8.85 -7.28
N ASP A 96 6.47 9.74 -7.50
CA ASP A 96 6.05 10.71 -6.50
C ASP A 96 5.53 9.98 -5.23
N ALA A 97 4.74 8.92 -5.42
CA ALA A 97 4.28 8.07 -4.32
C ALA A 97 5.43 7.38 -3.57
N LEU A 98 6.43 6.85 -4.27
CA LEU A 98 7.61 6.26 -3.62
C LEU A 98 8.35 7.30 -2.78
N SER A 99 8.61 8.48 -3.33
CA SER A 99 9.25 9.60 -2.62
C SER A 99 8.47 10.00 -1.36
N ASP A 100 7.15 10.16 -1.48
CA ASP A 100 6.30 10.56 -0.36
C ASP A 100 6.22 9.50 0.74
N LEU A 101 6.11 8.22 0.37
CA LEU A 101 6.02 7.13 1.32
C LEU A 101 7.34 6.94 2.08
N THR A 102 8.46 6.91 1.37
CA THR A 102 9.78 6.68 1.97
C THR A 102 10.21 7.81 2.91
N ALA A 103 9.69 9.03 2.72
CA ALA A 103 9.88 10.13 3.66
C ALA A 103 9.25 9.87 5.05
N LYS A 104 8.19 9.06 5.14
CA LYS A 104 7.42 8.82 6.38
C LYS A 104 7.58 7.42 6.98
N ALA A 105 7.91 6.40 6.18
CA ALA A 105 8.01 5.00 6.60
C ALA A 105 9.34 4.41 6.13
N GLN A 106 10.27 4.21 7.07
CA GLN A 106 11.70 4.03 6.78
C GLN A 106 12.21 2.60 7.06
N GLY A 107 11.33 1.69 7.50
CA GLY A 107 11.65 0.30 7.80
C GLY A 107 11.95 -0.56 6.57
N GLY A 108 11.57 -0.10 5.38
CA GLY A 108 11.84 -0.74 4.09
C GLY A 108 10.98 -0.17 2.97
N CYS A 109 11.29 -0.55 1.74
CA CYS A 109 10.52 -0.17 0.55
C CYS A 109 10.16 -1.43 -0.25
N LEU A 110 8.87 -1.62 -0.53
CA LEU A 110 8.36 -2.68 -1.39
C LEU A 110 7.65 -2.08 -2.59
N ILE A 111 7.99 -2.55 -3.79
CA ILE A 111 7.24 -2.23 -5.01
C ILE A 111 6.84 -3.51 -5.73
N TYR A 112 5.56 -3.61 -6.08
CA TYR A 112 5.00 -4.77 -6.77
C TYR A 112 4.30 -4.33 -8.05
N PHE A 113 4.76 -4.80 -9.20
CA PHE A 113 4.10 -4.61 -10.49
C PHE A 113 3.41 -5.90 -10.93
N SER A 114 2.15 -5.79 -11.32
CA SER A 114 1.45 -6.78 -12.14
C SER A 114 1.17 -6.13 -13.50
N SER A 115 1.85 -6.60 -14.55
CA SER A 115 1.76 -6.04 -15.89
C SER A 115 2.30 -7.01 -16.95
N HIS A 116 2.10 -6.69 -18.22
CA HIS A 116 2.94 -7.26 -19.27
C HIS A 116 4.36 -6.69 -19.18
N GLY A 117 5.30 -7.46 -19.72
CA GLY A 117 6.70 -7.07 -19.81
C GLY A 117 7.30 -7.43 -21.16
N ALA A 118 8.36 -6.71 -21.50
CA ALA A 118 9.23 -6.96 -22.63
C ALA A 118 10.67 -6.65 -22.21
N PRO A 119 11.69 -7.00 -23.03
CA PRO A 119 13.08 -6.66 -22.71
C PRO A 119 13.32 -5.17 -22.43
N MET A 120 12.51 -4.27 -23.01
CA MET A 120 12.60 -2.84 -22.76
C MET A 120 11.98 -2.37 -21.44
N GLY A 121 11.23 -3.21 -20.71
CA GLY A 121 10.59 -2.84 -19.44
C GLY A 121 9.21 -3.46 -19.20
N VAL A 122 8.55 -3.00 -18.14
CA VAL A 122 7.16 -3.35 -17.82
C VAL A 122 6.20 -2.32 -18.40
N VAL A 123 5.01 -2.73 -18.79
CA VAL A 123 3.98 -1.80 -19.26
C VAL A 123 3.40 -1.03 -18.07
N VAL A 124 3.23 0.28 -18.23
CA VAL A 124 2.50 1.17 -17.32
C VAL A 124 1.57 2.02 -18.18
N ASP A 125 0.30 1.63 -18.21
CA ASP A 125 -0.73 2.17 -19.10
C ASP A 125 -0.36 2.04 -20.59
N GLN A 126 -0.01 3.15 -21.25
CA GLN A 126 0.27 3.18 -22.70
C GLN A 126 1.78 3.18 -23.04
N GLN A 127 2.65 3.01 -22.04
CA GLN A 127 4.10 3.13 -22.22
C GLN A 127 4.86 2.05 -21.45
N PHE A 128 6.12 1.85 -21.82
CA PHE A 128 7.05 1.04 -21.03
C PHE A 128 7.71 1.89 -19.95
N LEU A 129 7.82 1.35 -18.74
CA LEU A 129 8.75 1.80 -17.72
C LEU A 129 10.08 1.04 -17.89
N PRO A 130 11.14 1.67 -18.40
CA PRO A 130 12.39 0.97 -18.66
C PRO A 130 13.12 0.57 -17.38
N PRO A 131 13.90 -0.53 -17.37
CA PRO A 131 14.65 -0.97 -16.20
C PRO A 131 15.58 0.10 -15.62
N GLY A 132 16.26 0.89 -16.47
CA GLY A 132 17.14 1.97 -16.01
C GLY A 132 16.38 3.12 -15.34
N VAL A 133 15.13 3.37 -15.75
CA VAL A 133 14.28 4.36 -15.09
C VAL A 133 13.78 3.81 -13.75
N LEU A 134 13.30 2.55 -13.72
CA LEU A 134 12.90 1.90 -12.47
C LEU A 134 14.05 1.85 -11.46
N ALA A 135 15.28 1.55 -11.91
CA ALA A 135 16.46 1.59 -11.05
C ALA A 135 16.65 2.96 -10.40
N ASN A 136 16.52 4.05 -11.15
CA ASN A 136 16.61 5.41 -10.60
C ASN A 136 15.41 5.77 -9.69
N MET A 137 14.27 5.10 -9.82
CA MET A 137 13.11 5.35 -8.95
C MET A 137 13.26 4.67 -7.58
N VAL A 138 14.11 3.65 -7.45
CA VAL A 138 14.23 2.81 -6.24
C VAL A 138 15.62 2.89 -5.59
N ASP A 139 16.50 3.74 -6.12
CA ASP A 139 17.84 4.05 -5.56
C ASP A 139 17.72 5.16 -4.50
#